data_AF-A0A9Q0KRY1-F1
#
_entry.id   AF-A0A9Q0KRY1-F1
#
_cell.length_a   1.000
_cell.length_b   1.000
_cell.length_c   1.000
_cell.angle_alpha   90.00
_cell.angle_beta   90.00
_cell.angle_gamma   90.00
#
_symmetry.space_group_name_H-M   'P 1'
#
loop_
_entity.id
_entity.type
_entity.pdbx_description
1 polymer ?
#
loop_
_entity_poly.entity_id
_entity_poly.type
_entity_poly.pdbx_seq_one_letter_code
_entity_poly.pdbx_strand_id
1 'polypeptide(L)'
;MITSSDFHVFSSCMNLLVKEPLPLIIHHLPIAVTFAFFDNGKIVAVDPTHYEEAVMGGRMTTTLNSNGDVCAVQKAGGEGIIQSMIMQCLRIASVKATDITSKIKNSINLSMDTFLCLFF
;
A
#
# COMPACT_ATOMS: atom_id res chain seq x y z
N MET A 1 -0.18 52.55 -10.74
CA MET A 1 1.05 51.79 -10.99
C MET A 1 1.35 51.00 -9.74
N ILE A 2 1.26 49.67 -9.80
CA ILE A 2 1.65 48.79 -8.70
C ILE A 2 3.18 48.92 -8.58
N THR A 3 3.68 49.30 -7.42
CA THR A 3 5.11 49.51 -7.19
C THR A 3 5.82 48.17 -6.94
N SER A 4 7.13 48.09 -7.15
CA SER A 4 7.91 46.87 -6.88
C SER A 4 7.81 46.42 -5.41
N SER A 5 7.60 47.35 -4.48
CA SER A 5 7.28 47.07 -3.08
C SER A 5 5.92 46.39 -2.88
N ASP A 6 4.91 46.72 -3.69
CA ASP A 6 3.59 46.09 -3.61
C ASP A 6 3.64 44.62 -4.07
N PHE A 7 4.49 44.29 -5.05
CA PHE A 7 4.70 42.90 -5.50
C PHE A 7 5.41 42.05 -4.43
N HIS A 8 6.36 42.64 -3.70
CA HIS A 8 7.10 41.96 -2.62
C HIS A 8 6.20 41.69 -1.40
N VAL A 9 5.30 42.61 -1.06
CA VAL A 9 4.28 42.42 -0.02
C VAL A 9 3.25 41.38 -0.47
N PHE A 10 2.81 41.41 -1.74
CA PHE A 10 1.87 40.41 -2.27
C PHE A 10 2.48 39.00 -2.27
N SER A 11 3.76 38.85 -2.65
CA SER A 11 4.48 37.58 -2.59
C SER A 11 4.69 37.09 -1.14
N SER A 12 4.98 38.00 -0.20
CA SER A 12 5.11 37.66 1.22
C SER A 12 3.77 37.26 1.86
N CYS A 13 2.68 37.91 1.48
CA CYS A 13 1.31 37.57 1.92
C CYS A 13 0.80 36.27 1.29
N MET A 14 1.16 35.98 0.03
CA MET A 14 0.85 34.70 -0.62
C MET A 14 1.56 33.52 0.08
N ASN A 15 2.82 33.73 0.50
CA ASN A 15 3.59 32.77 1.29
C ASN A 15 3.06 32.59 2.72
N LEU A 16 2.24 33.52 3.24
CA LEU A 16 1.63 33.39 4.57
C LEU A 16 0.34 32.54 4.55
N LEU A 17 -0.31 32.40 3.38
CA LEU A 17 -1.56 31.64 3.23
C LEU A 17 -1.32 30.18 2.83
N VAL A 18 -0.14 29.86 2.28
CA VAL A 18 0.22 28.50 1.87
C VAL A 18 1.22 27.93 2.87
N LYS A 19 0.71 27.17 3.84
CA LYS A 19 1.56 26.41 4.76
C LYS A 19 2.08 25.17 4.04
N GLU A 20 3.39 24.95 4.04
CA GLU A 20 3.95 23.73 3.48
C GLU A 20 3.36 22.50 4.20
N PRO A 21 2.94 21.47 3.45
CA PRO A 21 2.36 20.27 4.05
C PRO A 21 3.42 19.54 4.87
N LEU A 22 3.12 19.30 6.14
CA LEU A 22 3.99 18.52 7.02
C LEU A 22 3.79 17.02 6.77
N PRO A 23 4.87 16.23 6.66
CA PRO A 23 4.75 14.79 6.49
C PRO A 23 4.23 14.11 7.76
N LEU A 24 3.42 13.07 7.58
CA LEU A 24 2.97 12.21 8.67
C LEU A 24 4.07 11.23 9.10
N ILE A 25 4.14 10.93 10.40
CA ILE A 25 5.06 9.93 10.94
C ILE A 25 4.39 8.55 10.80
N ILE A 26 4.92 7.72 9.89
CA ILE A 26 4.44 6.36 9.63
C ILE A 26 5.49 5.37 10.14
N HIS A 27 5.15 4.61 11.19
CA HIS A 27 6.08 3.64 11.78
C HIS A 27 6.20 2.35 10.96
N HIS A 28 5.07 1.83 10.47
CA HIS A 28 5.02 0.61 9.68
C HIS A 28 4.01 0.76 8.54
N LEU A 29 4.29 0.10 7.42
CA LEU A 29 3.38 0.05 6.28
C LEU A 29 2.85 -1.38 6.11
N PRO A 30 1.74 -1.73 6.78
CA PRO A 30 1.14 -3.04 6.63
C PRO A 30 0.50 -3.20 5.24
N ILE A 31 0.84 -4.28 4.54
CA ILE A 31 0.33 -4.62 3.21
C ILE A 31 -0.58 -5.84 3.32
N ALA A 32 -1.80 -5.70 2.83
CA ALA A 32 -2.75 -6.80 2.73
C ALA A 32 -2.50 -7.60 1.43
N VAL A 33 -2.48 -8.93 1.56
CA VAL A 33 -2.37 -9.87 0.45
C VAL A 33 -3.54 -10.85 0.55
N THR A 34 -4.31 -10.94 -0.53
CA THR A 34 -5.50 -11.81 -0.59
C THR A 34 -5.19 -13.07 -1.40
N PHE A 35 -5.63 -14.20 -0.87
CA PHE A 35 -5.54 -15.51 -1.48
C PHE A 35 -6.95 -16.04 -1.73
N ALA A 36 -7.19 -16.54 -2.94
CA ALA A 36 -8.39 -17.28 -3.29
C ALA A 36 -8.09 -18.77 -3.36
N PHE A 37 -9.04 -19.59 -2.93
CA PHE A 37 -8.94 -21.04 -2.88
C PHE A 37 -9.97 -21.67 -3.80
N PHE A 38 -9.52 -22.67 -4.56
CA PHE A 38 -10.32 -23.43 -5.50
C PHE A 38 -10.08 -24.93 -5.31
N ASP A 39 -11.04 -25.73 -5.79
CA ASP A 39 -11.02 -27.20 -5.73
C ASP A 39 -10.67 -27.69 -4.31
N ASN A 40 -11.47 -27.28 -3.32
CA ASN A 40 -11.30 -27.64 -1.91
C ASN A 40 -9.92 -27.29 -1.34
N GLY A 41 -9.40 -26.10 -1.71
CA GLY A 41 -8.12 -25.59 -1.24
C GLY A 41 -6.87 -26.25 -1.85
N LYS A 42 -7.00 -27.00 -2.94
CA LYS A 42 -5.84 -27.57 -3.68
C LYS A 42 -5.14 -26.53 -4.55
N ILE A 43 -5.91 -25.58 -5.08
CA ILE A 43 -5.39 -24.52 -5.96
C ILE A 43 -5.52 -23.19 -5.21
N VAL A 44 -4.45 -22.41 -5.24
CA VAL A 44 -4.38 -21.09 -4.60
C VAL A 44 -4.01 -20.04 -5.64
N ALA A 45 -4.82 -19.01 -5.77
CA ALA A 45 -4.47 -17.80 -6.52
C ALA A 45 -4.14 -16.66 -5.56
N VAL A 46 -3.17 -15.83 -5.93
CA VAL A 46 -2.79 -14.62 -5.20
C VAL A 46 -3.36 -13.44 -5.96
N ASP A 47 -4.00 -12.51 -5.25
CA ASP A 47 -4.63 -11.32 -5.82
C ASP A 47 -5.68 -11.67 -6.89
N PRO A 48 -6.78 -12.35 -6.51
CA PRO A 48 -7.77 -12.84 -7.45
C PRO A 48 -8.45 -11.66 -8.18
N THR A 49 -8.61 -11.83 -9.49
CA THR A 49 -9.42 -10.94 -10.32
C THR A 49 -10.91 -11.13 -10.05
N HIS A 50 -11.73 -10.20 -10.53
CA HIS A 50 -13.18 -10.27 -10.34
C HIS A 50 -13.81 -11.60 -10.81
N TYR A 51 -13.32 -12.18 -11.91
CA TYR A 51 -13.82 -13.47 -12.42
C TYR A 51 -13.39 -14.64 -11.54
N GLU A 52 -12.18 -14.59 -10.98
CA GLU A 52 -11.66 -15.60 -10.05
C GLU A 52 -12.40 -15.55 -8.70
N GLU A 53 -12.68 -14.34 -8.20
CA GLU A 53 -13.48 -14.15 -6.99
C GLU A 53 -14.92 -14.69 -7.14
N ALA A 54 -15.50 -14.60 -8.34
CA ALA A 54 -16.87 -15.08 -8.59
C ALA A 54 -16.99 -16.62 -8.50
N VAL A 55 -15.88 -17.35 -8.69
CA VAL A 55 -15.87 -18.83 -8.74
C VAL A 55 -15.07 -19.46 -7.59
N MET A 56 -14.46 -18.68 -6.70
CA MET A 56 -13.68 -19.21 -5.58
C MET A 56 -14.57 -19.88 -4.52
N GLY A 57 -14.07 -20.97 -3.94
CA GLY A 57 -14.74 -21.65 -2.82
C GLY A 57 -14.45 -20.99 -1.45
N GLY A 58 -13.42 -20.17 -1.37
CA GLY A 58 -13.13 -19.36 -0.20
C GLY A 58 -11.93 -18.44 -0.40
N ARG A 59 -11.73 -17.53 0.56
CA ARG A 59 -10.60 -16.59 0.55
C ARG A 59 -9.93 -16.45 1.91
N MET A 60 -8.69 -16.01 1.91
CA MET A 60 -7.94 -15.59 3.09
C MET A 60 -7.17 -14.31 2.77
N THR A 61 -7.26 -13.30 3.62
CA THR A 61 -6.46 -12.08 3.52
C THR A 61 -5.51 -12.01 4.70
N THR A 62 -4.23 -11.83 4.43
CA THR A 62 -3.19 -11.66 5.45
C THR A 62 -2.59 -10.28 5.30
N THR A 63 -2.34 -9.61 6.42
CA THR A 63 -1.73 -8.29 6.45
C THR A 63 -0.39 -8.40 7.15
N LEU A 64 0.68 -8.01 6.46
CA LEU A 64 2.04 -8.10 6.99
C LEU A 64 2.79 -6.78 6.80
N ASN A 65 3.70 -6.48 7.72
CA ASN A 65 4.64 -5.38 7.56
C ASN A 65 5.87 -5.83 6.72
N SER A 66 6.77 -4.89 6.41
CA SER A 66 8.02 -5.16 5.69
C SER A 66 9.03 -6.01 6.48
N ASN A 67 8.81 -6.20 7.78
CA ASN A 67 9.66 -7.04 8.63
C ASN A 67 9.17 -8.50 8.64
N GLY A 68 8.03 -8.78 8.00
CA GLY A 68 7.39 -10.09 7.98
C GLY A 68 6.48 -10.37 9.18
N ASP A 69 6.24 -9.38 10.05
CA ASP A 69 5.30 -9.53 11.17
C ASP A 69 3.87 -9.51 10.67
N VAL A 70 3.07 -10.43 11.18
CA VAL A 70 1.64 -10.54 10.86
C VAL A 70 0.85 -9.54 11.70
N CYS A 71 0.19 -8.59 11.05
CA CYS A 71 -0.68 -7.63 11.71
C CYS A 71 -2.11 -8.14 11.83
N ALA A 72 -2.61 -8.82 10.81
CA ALA A 72 -3.96 -9.37 10.79
C ALA A 72 -4.07 -10.57 9.83
N VAL A 73 -4.95 -11.52 10.16
CA VAL A 73 -5.34 -12.62 9.28
C VAL A 73 -6.85 -12.73 9.31
N GLN A 74 -7.47 -12.75 8.12
CA GLN A 74 -8.89 -12.92 7.95
C GLN A 74 -9.14 -14.10 7.02
N LYS A 75 -9.73 -15.18 7.55
CA LYS A 75 -10.30 -16.27 6.75
C LYS A 75 -11.82 -16.09 6.72
N ALA A 76 -12.34 -15.56 5.62
CA ALA A 76 -13.76 -15.31 5.46
C ALA A 76 -14.46 -16.59 4.97
N GLY A 77 -15.00 -17.40 5.89
CA GLY A 77 -15.84 -18.57 5.60
C GLY A 77 -15.35 -19.47 4.46
N GLY A 78 -16.28 -20.19 3.82
CA GLY A 78 -16.01 -20.99 2.63
C GLY A 78 -15.28 -22.31 2.91
N GLU A 79 -14.49 -22.77 1.95
CA GLU A 79 -13.76 -24.04 2.02
C GLU A 79 -12.78 -24.09 3.20
N GLY A 80 -12.70 -25.28 3.82
CA GLY A 80 -11.74 -25.60 4.88
C GLY A 80 -10.34 -25.81 4.32
N ILE A 81 -9.33 -25.33 5.03
CA ILE A 81 -7.94 -25.30 4.56
C ILE A 81 -7.00 -25.90 5.59
N ILE A 82 -6.06 -26.71 5.12
CA ILE A 82 -5.03 -27.30 5.95
C ILE A 82 -4.03 -26.24 6.46
N GLN A 83 -3.57 -26.39 7.69
CA GLN A 83 -2.66 -25.43 8.33
C GLN A 83 -1.36 -25.22 7.56
N SER A 84 -0.82 -26.26 6.91
CA SER A 84 0.39 -26.17 6.09
C SER A 84 0.23 -25.20 4.92
N MET A 85 -0.95 -25.16 4.30
CA MET A 85 -1.26 -24.24 3.21
C MET A 85 -1.34 -22.80 3.71
N ILE A 86 -1.90 -22.58 4.90
CA ILE A 86 -1.92 -21.26 5.55
C ILE A 86 -0.49 -20.75 5.79
N MET A 87 0.40 -21.62 6.29
CA MET A 87 1.81 -21.28 6.51
C MET A 87 2.55 -20.97 5.20
N GLN A 88 2.23 -21.68 4.11
CA GLN A 88 2.76 -21.37 2.78
C GLN A 88 2.30 -19.99 2.29
N CYS A 89 1.00 -19.69 2.42
CA CYS A 89 0.43 -18.40 2.06
C CYS A 89 1.09 -17.25 2.85
N LEU A 90 1.33 -17.42 4.15
CA LEU A 90 2.01 -16.41 4.98
C LEU A 90 3.44 -16.11 4.50
N ARG A 91 4.21 -17.14 4.10
CA ARG A 91 5.55 -16.96 3.52
C ARG A 91 5.50 -16.18 2.22
N ILE A 92 4.55 -16.53 1.33
CA ILE A 92 4.36 -15.82 0.06
C ILE A 92 3.96 -14.37 0.33
N ALA A 93 3.04 -14.14 1.26
CA ALA A 93 2.57 -12.82 1.62
C ALA A 93 3.68 -11.93 2.19
N SER A 94 4.59 -12.49 2.99
CA SER A 94 5.76 -11.77 3.53
C SER A 94 6.68 -11.26 2.41
N VAL A 95 6.98 -12.11 1.41
CA VAL A 95 7.79 -11.71 0.25
C VAL A 95 7.07 -10.64 -0.57
N LYS A 96 5.76 -10.79 -0.79
CA LYS A 96 4.95 -9.83 -1.55
C LYS A 96 4.82 -8.48 -0.84
N ALA A 97 4.60 -8.48 0.47
CA ALA A 97 4.52 -7.26 1.27
C ALA A 97 5.82 -6.44 1.20
N THR A 98 6.97 -7.12 1.24
CA THR A 98 8.29 -6.49 1.11
C THR A 98 8.50 -5.86 -0.27
N ASP A 99 8.17 -6.58 -1.35
CA ASP A 99 8.27 -6.08 -2.72
C ASP A 99 7.35 -4.86 -2.95
N ILE A 100 6.08 -4.95 -2.53
CA ILE A 100 5.12 -3.85 -2.65
C ILE A 100 5.56 -2.63 -1.84
N THR A 101 6.03 -2.82 -0.61
CA THR A 101 6.55 -1.73 0.23
C THR A 101 7.72 -1.02 -0.45
N SER A 102 8.60 -1.77 -1.12
CA SER A 102 9.74 -1.22 -1.84
C SER A 102 9.29 -0.37 -3.04
N LYS A 103 8.31 -0.86 -3.80
CA LYS A 103 7.70 -0.10 -4.91
C LYS A 103 7.03 1.18 -4.44
N ILE A 104 6.29 1.14 -3.33
CA ILE A 104 5.64 2.33 -2.75
C ILE A 104 6.70 3.37 -2.37
N LYS A 105 7.77 2.98 -1.67
CA LYS A 105 8.86 3.89 -1.29
C LYS A 105 9.52 4.53 -2.52
N ASN A 106 9.80 3.74 -3.55
CA ASN A 106 10.41 4.23 -4.78
C ASN A 106 9.51 5.24 -5.51
N SER A 107 8.21 4.95 -5.62
CA SER A 107 7.24 5.85 -6.25
C SER A 107 7.10 7.17 -5.49
N ILE A 108 7.13 7.14 -4.16
CA ILE A 108 7.07 8.35 -3.32
C ILE A 108 8.32 9.21 -3.54
N ASN A 109 9.51 8.62 -3.51
CA ASN A 109 10.76 9.36 -3.74
C ASN A 109 10.76 10.06 -5.11
N LEU A 110 10.37 9.34 -6.17
CA LEU A 110 10.29 9.91 -7.52
C LEU A 110 9.31 11.09 -7.60
N SER A 111 8.17 11.00 -6.89
CA SER A 111 7.19 12.08 -6.85
C SER A 111 7.70 13.33 -6.11
N MET A 112 8.48 13.16 -5.05
CA MET A 112 9.10 14.29 -4.32
C MET A 112 10.19 14.96 -5.16
N ASP A 113 11.01 14.19 -5.88
CA ASP A 113 12.04 14.72 -6.78
C ASP A 113 11.41 15.50 -7.96
N THR A 114 10.30 15.00 -8.49
CA THR A 114 9.56 15.70 -9.57
C THR A 114 8.96 17.01 -9.06
N PHE A 115 8.49 17.05 -7.81
CA PHE A 115 7.98 18.28 -7.20
C PHE A 115 9.11 19.33 -7.05
N LEU A 116 10.30 18.91 -6.62
CA LEU A 116 11.49 19.79 -6.57
C LEU A 116 11.90 20.31 -7.97
N CYS A 117 11.86 19.47 -9.01
CA CYS A 117 12.15 19.89 -10.39
C CYS A 117 11.09 20.81 -11.02
N LEU A 118 9.86 20.86 -10.48
CA LEU A 118 8.82 21.79 -10.94
C LEU A 118 8.91 23.17 -10.26
N PHE A 119 9.71 23.29 -9.20
CA PHE A 119 9.93 24.52 -8.45
C PHE A 119 11.31 25.17 -8.71
N PHE A 120 12.14 24.58 -9.58
CA PHE A 120 13.38 25.15 -10.13
C PHE A 120 13.32 25.26 -11.65
#